data_AF-A0A220UJI1-F1
#
_entry.id   AF-A0A220UJI1-F1
#
_cell.length_a   1.000
_cell.length_b   1.000
_cell.length_c   1.000
_cell.angle_alpha   90.00
_cell.angle_beta   90.00
_cell.angle_gamma   90.00
#
_symmetry.space_group_name_H-M   'P 1'
#
loop_
_entity.id
_entity.type
_entity.pdbx_description
1 polymer ?
#
loop_
_entity_poly.entity_id
_entity_poly.type
_entity_poly.pdbx_seq_one_letter_code
_entity_poly.pdbx_strand_id
1 'polypeptide(L)'
;MKSSAILLLAAMGVLTAQVQAVNELPDKQAPLPSVPKNPDQSYLTPRPLSAIPEGAFGDKVRLGYQLFVNTQQLRDKYVGNELNCANCHMDAGRKANASPLWGAYFAYPAYRKKDDKVNTFEERVQGCFNYSMNGKAPAAGSPELIALSAYAYWLGMSGLMDAANLDGPVPELSDAELVKGAKREDFPLPDTLAKATTVDQRANLPGRGYPEIPKPELAFSPERGKAVYTAHCQACHGADGQGQAIAGVYSLPPLWGPKSYNWGAGMHRVNTAAFFIYENMPFAKSIQLTNQQAWDVAAYINSHERPQDPRNKGDVKQAQEKYHNDNDYYGVEVDGKVLGTASYPVFPKKS
;
A
#
# COMPACT_ATOMS: atom_id res chain seq x y z
N MET A 1 -26.34 58.24 -48.19
CA MET A 1 -25.21 57.63 -47.44
C MET A 1 -25.50 57.74 -45.95
N LYS A 2 -25.16 56.70 -45.17
CA LYS A 2 -25.56 56.36 -43.76
C LYS A 2 -26.73 55.36 -43.75
N SER A 3 -26.50 54.05 -43.82
CA SER A 3 -25.84 53.09 -42.91
C SER A 3 -26.84 52.35 -42.04
N SER A 4 -26.93 51.05 -42.31
CA SER A 4 -27.67 49.99 -41.62
C SER A 4 -27.26 49.81 -40.16
N ALA A 5 -28.20 49.35 -39.33
CA ALA A 5 -27.91 48.50 -38.18
C ALA A 5 -29.16 47.68 -37.80
N ILE A 6 -29.18 46.41 -38.23
CA ILE A 6 -30.09 45.38 -37.74
C ILE A 6 -29.49 44.88 -36.41
N LEU A 7 -30.20 45.07 -35.30
CA LEU A 7 -29.83 44.47 -34.02
C LEU A 7 -30.30 43.00 -34.01
N LEU A 8 -29.38 42.06 -34.14
CA LEU A 8 -29.60 40.66 -33.77
C LEU A 8 -29.51 40.53 -32.25
N LEU A 9 -30.61 40.18 -31.59
CA LEU A 9 -30.58 39.65 -30.22
C LEU A 9 -30.03 38.23 -30.25
N ALA A 10 -28.78 38.05 -29.81
CA ALA A 10 -28.22 36.74 -29.52
C ALA A 10 -28.71 36.27 -28.15
N ALA A 11 -29.54 35.23 -28.13
CA ALA A 11 -29.91 34.52 -26.91
C ALA A 11 -28.70 33.73 -26.41
N MET A 12 -28.03 34.22 -25.37
CA MET A 12 -27.02 33.46 -24.63
C MET A 12 -27.71 32.39 -23.80
N GLY A 13 -27.77 31.17 -24.32
CA GLY A 13 -28.09 29.98 -23.54
C GLY A 13 -26.97 29.71 -22.53
N VAL A 14 -27.26 29.92 -21.25
CA VAL A 14 -26.36 29.54 -20.16
C VAL A 14 -26.37 28.01 -20.07
N LEU A 15 -25.36 27.35 -20.65
CA LEU A 15 -25.06 25.96 -20.33
C LEU A 15 -24.54 25.91 -18.89
N THR A 16 -25.40 25.56 -17.95
CA THR A 16 -24.95 25.11 -16.63
C THR A 16 -24.28 23.74 -16.79
N ALA A 17 -22.96 23.73 -16.85
CA ALA A 17 -22.20 22.50 -16.67
C ALA A 17 -22.46 21.99 -15.25
N GLN A 18 -23.26 20.94 -15.11
CA GLN A 18 -23.37 20.20 -13.87
C GLN A 18 -22.02 19.52 -13.61
N VAL A 19 -21.20 20.14 -12.78
CA VAL A 19 -20.04 19.50 -12.18
C VAL A 19 -20.58 18.39 -11.27
N GLN A 20 -20.60 17.15 -11.76
CA GLN A 20 -20.73 16.01 -10.86
C GLN A 20 -19.52 16.05 -9.92
N ALA A 21 -19.77 16.37 -8.65
CA ALA A 21 -18.79 16.20 -7.60
C ALA A 21 -18.32 14.75 -7.64
N VAL A 22 -17.02 14.54 -7.92
CA VAL A 22 -16.37 13.23 -7.92
C VAL A 22 -16.26 12.77 -6.46
N ASN A 23 -17.39 12.37 -5.88
CA ASN A 23 -17.50 11.82 -4.52
C ASN A 23 -17.19 10.32 -4.47
N GLU A 24 -16.71 9.72 -5.56
CA GLU A 24 -16.22 8.35 -5.54
C GLU A 24 -14.74 8.35 -5.15
N LEU A 25 -14.41 7.72 -4.01
CA LEU A 25 -13.03 7.42 -3.68
C LEU A 25 -12.51 6.41 -4.72
N PRO A 26 -11.53 6.78 -5.58
CA PRO A 26 -10.99 5.84 -6.56
C PRO A 26 -10.33 4.66 -5.84
N ASP A 27 -10.35 3.49 -6.47
CA ASP A 27 -9.73 2.28 -5.94
C ASP A 27 -8.20 2.38 -6.01
N LYS A 28 -7.60 3.08 -5.05
CA LYS A 28 -6.14 3.29 -4.98
C LYS A 28 -5.36 2.04 -4.52
N GLN A 29 -6.04 0.90 -4.32
CA GLN A 29 -5.45 -0.37 -3.84
C GLN A 29 -5.40 -1.48 -4.87
N ALA A 30 -5.73 -1.20 -6.14
CA ALA A 30 -5.51 -2.15 -7.23
C ALA A 30 -4.08 -2.74 -7.16
N PRO A 31 -3.93 -4.07 -7.10
CA PRO A 31 -2.62 -4.70 -6.95
C PRO A 31 -1.80 -4.41 -8.20
N LEU A 32 -0.48 -4.35 -8.05
CA LEU A 32 0.40 -4.55 -9.20
C LEU A 32 0.66 -6.06 -9.31
N PRO A 33 0.88 -6.59 -10.54
CA PRO A 33 1.11 -8.02 -10.72
C PRO A 33 2.20 -8.51 -9.77
N SER A 34 1.92 -9.60 -9.06
CA SER A 34 2.93 -10.31 -8.29
C SER A 34 3.62 -11.31 -9.22
N VAL A 35 4.88 -11.62 -8.94
CA VAL A 35 5.66 -12.58 -9.72
C VAL A 35 6.21 -13.66 -8.79
N PRO A 36 6.37 -14.91 -9.24
CA PRO A 36 7.00 -15.95 -8.44
C PRO A 36 8.42 -15.56 -8.03
N LYS A 37 8.84 -16.01 -6.85
CA LYS A 37 10.21 -15.81 -6.37
C LYS A 37 11.20 -16.62 -7.22
N ASN A 38 12.23 -15.96 -7.73
CA ASN A 38 13.38 -16.64 -8.32
C ASN A 38 14.47 -16.82 -7.25
N PRO A 39 14.90 -18.05 -6.92
CA PRO A 39 15.89 -18.31 -5.87
C PRO A 39 17.29 -17.80 -6.20
N ASP A 40 17.64 -17.65 -7.48
CA ASP A 40 18.97 -17.24 -7.93
C ASP A 40 19.09 -15.71 -8.11
N GLN A 41 18.02 -14.98 -7.79
CA GLN A 41 17.94 -13.56 -8.08
C GLN A 41 18.54 -12.72 -6.95
N SER A 42 19.47 -11.84 -7.32
CA SER A 42 19.97 -10.81 -6.40
C SER A 42 18.97 -9.67 -6.25
N TYR A 43 18.91 -9.09 -5.06
CA TYR A 43 18.03 -7.96 -4.76
C TYR A 43 18.83 -6.67 -4.59
N LEU A 44 18.17 -5.56 -4.87
CA LEU A 44 18.73 -4.25 -4.57
C LEU A 44 18.95 -4.11 -3.06
N THR A 45 20.13 -3.64 -2.66
CA THR A 45 20.45 -3.41 -1.24
C THR A 45 20.64 -1.91 -1.02
N PRO A 46 19.68 -1.22 -0.39
CA PRO A 46 19.84 0.18 -0.03
C PRO A 46 20.94 0.39 1.00
N ARG A 47 21.63 1.54 0.91
CA ARG A 47 22.66 1.96 1.88
C ARG A 47 22.14 1.93 3.33
N PRO A 48 23.01 1.76 4.34
CA PRO A 48 22.62 1.86 5.74
C PRO A 48 22.10 3.26 6.07
N LEU A 49 21.21 3.38 7.06
CA LEU A 49 20.62 4.66 7.46
C LEU A 49 21.66 5.68 7.94
N SER A 50 22.84 5.24 8.37
CA SER A 50 23.97 6.12 8.71
C SER A 50 24.57 6.85 7.50
N ALA A 51 24.25 6.44 6.27
CA ALA A 51 24.66 7.09 5.04
C ALA A 51 23.60 8.07 4.49
N ILE A 52 22.53 8.35 5.26
CA ILE A 52 21.61 9.44 4.94
C ILE A 52 22.41 10.75 5.00
N PRO A 53 22.38 11.59 3.94
CA PRO A 53 23.17 12.82 3.91
C PRO A 53 22.75 13.81 5.01
N GLU A 54 23.61 14.78 5.31
CA GLU A 54 23.23 15.93 6.13
C GLU A 54 22.42 16.96 5.32
N GLY A 55 21.76 17.89 6.01
CA GLY A 55 21.01 18.98 5.39
C GLY A 55 19.55 18.64 5.08
N ALA A 56 18.87 19.58 4.41
CA ALA A 56 17.41 19.59 4.29
C ALA A 56 16.82 18.34 3.61
N PHE A 57 17.50 17.77 2.61
CA PHE A 57 17.07 16.52 2.01
C PHE A 57 17.23 15.34 2.98
N GLY A 58 18.38 15.24 3.65
CA GLY A 58 18.63 14.25 4.69
C GLY A 58 17.59 14.26 5.80
N ASP A 59 17.19 15.44 6.26
CA ASP A 59 16.17 15.61 7.31
C ASP A 59 14.80 15.08 6.87
N LYS A 60 14.41 15.29 5.60
CA LYS A 60 13.19 14.69 5.03
C LYS A 60 13.28 13.16 4.98
N VAL A 61 14.44 12.61 4.63
CA VAL A 61 14.66 11.15 4.60
C VAL A 61 14.55 10.57 6.01
N ARG A 62 15.16 11.22 7.01
CA ARG A 62 15.07 10.81 8.43
C ARG A 62 13.64 10.89 8.95
N LEU A 63 12.92 11.98 8.66
CA LEU A 63 11.50 12.12 9.01
C LEU A 63 10.65 11.03 8.33
N GLY A 64 10.90 10.77 7.04
CA GLY A 64 10.21 9.72 6.28
C GLY A 64 10.40 8.34 6.90
N TYR A 65 11.64 8.00 7.27
CA TYR A 65 11.95 6.79 8.01
C TYR A 65 11.17 6.73 9.35
N GLN A 66 11.22 7.80 10.16
CA GLN A 66 10.53 7.86 11.45
C GLN A 66 9.02 7.65 11.32
N LEU A 67 8.37 8.34 10.37
CA LEU A 67 6.94 8.18 10.09
C LEU A 67 6.61 6.78 9.57
N PHE A 68 7.53 6.14 8.85
CA PHE A 68 7.32 4.80 8.31
C PHE A 68 7.37 3.71 9.39
N VAL A 69 8.37 3.78 10.28
CA VAL A 69 8.55 2.79 11.36
C VAL A 69 7.61 3.02 12.53
N ASN A 70 7.25 4.29 12.79
CA ASN A 70 6.33 4.70 13.84
C ASN A 70 5.30 5.67 13.28
N THR A 71 4.40 5.15 12.46
CA THR A 71 3.28 5.89 11.85
C THR A 71 2.25 6.33 12.90
N GLN A 72 2.28 5.74 14.10
CA GLN A 72 1.43 6.13 15.21
C GLN A 72 1.67 7.55 15.72
N GLN A 73 2.76 8.21 15.31
CA GLN A 73 2.93 9.67 15.46
C GLN A 73 1.83 10.48 14.76
N LEU A 74 1.13 9.88 13.80
CA LEU A 74 0.04 10.48 13.02
C LEU A 74 -1.35 9.98 13.45
N ARG A 75 -1.44 9.31 14.60
CA ARG A 75 -2.71 8.82 15.18
C ARG A 75 -3.70 9.97 15.38
N ASP A 76 -4.99 9.66 15.27
CA ASP A 76 -6.11 10.59 15.50
C ASP A 76 -6.19 11.78 14.52
N LYS A 77 -5.26 11.85 13.57
CA LYS A 77 -5.24 12.82 12.47
C LYS A 77 -5.30 12.13 11.11
N TYR A 78 -4.39 11.18 10.89
CA TYR A 78 -4.27 10.45 9.63
C TYR A 78 -4.31 8.93 9.79
N VAL A 79 -4.07 8.41 10.99
CA VAL A 79 -4.12 6.98 11.29
C VAL A 79 -5.24 6.70 12.29
N GLY A 80 -6.12 5.76 11.95
CA GLY A 80 -7.31 5.40 12.73
C GLY A 80 -7.32 3.98 13.27
N ASN A 81 -6.16 3.33 13.24
CA ASN A 81 -5.94 1.99 13.75
C ASN A 81 -4.58 1.89 14.45
N GLU A 82 -4.17 0.68 14.81
CA GLU A 82 -2.95 0.44 15.61
C GLU A 82 -1.77 -0.06 14.77
N LEU A 83 -1.81 0.12 13.44
CA LEU A 83 -0.77 -0.36 12.54
C LEU A 83 0.33 0.70 12.30
N ASN A 84 1.50 0.24 11.87
CA ASN A 84 2.58 1.04 11.31
C ASN A 84 2.85 0.52 9.90
N CYS A 85 3.38 1.37 9.00
CA CYS A 85 3.76 0.92 7.65
C CYS A 85 4.73 -0.27 7.71
N ALA A 86 5.67 -0.24 8.66
CA ALA A 86 6.64 -1.29 8.90
C ALA A 86 6.06 -2.65 9.34
N ASN A 87 4.78 -2.73 9.76
CA ASN A 87 4.16 -4.01 10.11
C ASN A 87 3.95 -4.92 8.89
N CYS A 88 3.74 -4.35 7.70
CA CYS A 88 3.61 -5.09 6.44
C CYS A 88 4.85 -4.94 5.55
N HIS A 89 5.49 -3.77 5.62
CA HIS A 89 6.68 -3.43 4.86
C HIS A 89 7.94 -3.62 5.72
N MET A 90 8.38 -4.87 5.82
CA MET A 90 9.37 -5.29 6.81
C MET A 90 10.73 -4.60 6.64
N ASP A 91 11.52 -4.61 7.73
CA ASP A 91 12.83 -3.96 7.81
C ASP A 91 12.77 -2.49 7.37
N ALA A 92 11.79 -1.75 7.93
CA ALA A 92 11.51 -0.37 7.56
C ALA A 92 11.34 -0.15 6.04
N GLY A 93 10.74 -1.12 5.34
CA GLY A 93 10.52 -1.05 3.89
C GLY A 93 11.75 -1.40 3.06
N ARG A 94 12.79 -2.01 3.64
CA ARG A 94 14.02 -2.41 2.95
C ARG A 94 14.04 -3.88 2.54
N LYS A 95 13.27 -4.74 3.21
CA LYS A 95 13.27 -6.18 2.96
C LYS A 95 12.68 -6.52 1.59
N ALA A 96 13.47 -7.14 0.74
CA ALA A 96 12.99 -7.76 -0.50
C ALA A 96 11.88 -8.78 -0.22
N ASN A 97 10.93 -8.90 -1.14
CA ASN A 97 9.77 -9.79 -1.07
C ASN A 97 8.79 -9.47 0.08
N ALA A 98 8.94 -8.30 0.71
CA ALA A 98 8.02 -7.75 1.71
C ALA A 98 7.49 -6.38 1.27
N SER A 99 7.20 -6.22 -0.03
CA SER A 99 6.78 -4.96 -0.65
C SER A 99 7.71 -3.78 -0.30
N PRO A 100 9.01 -3.87 -0.59
CA PRO A 100 9.96 -2.83 -0.21
C PRO A 100 9.69 -1.48 -0.91
N LEU A 101 10.00 -0.39 -0.23
CA LEU A 101 9.79 0.97 -0.74
C LEU A 101 10.70 1.29 -1.93
N TRP A 102 11.94 0.79 -1.93
CA TRP A 102 12.85 0.98 -3.06
C TRP A 102 12.26 0.44 -4.37
N GLY A 103 11.60 -0.73 -4.31
CA GLY A 103 10.95 -1.33 -5.48
C GLY A 103 9.64 -0.61 -5.84
N ALA A 104 8.94 -0.07 -4.84
CA ALA A 104 7.71 0.67 -5.08
C ALA A 104 7.98 2.02 -5.77
N TYR A 105 8.99 2.79 -5.37
CA TYR A 105 9.22 4.14 -5.90
C TYR A 105 9.43 4.16 -7.43
N PHE A 106 10.18 3.20 -7.96
CA PHE A 106 10.41 3.07 -9.41
C PHE A 106 9.24 2.47 -10.19
N ALA A 107 8.22 1.98 -9.50
CA ALA A 107 7.05 1.38 -10.14
C ALA A 107 5.87 2.34 -10.31
N TYR A 108 5.99 3.56 -9.80
CA TYR A 108 5.00 4.63 -9.94
C TYR A 108 5.62 5.83 -10.66
N PRO A 109 4.86 6.61 -11.46
CA PRO A 109 3.42 6.50 -11.65
C PRO A 109 2.96 5.23 -12.37
N ALA A 110 1.76 4.75 -12.05
CA ALA A 110 1.20 3.54 -12.64
C ALA A 110 -0.21 3.80 -13.17
N TYR A 111 -0.43 3.52 -14.46
CA TYR A 111 -1.74 3.58 -15.09
C TYR A 111 -2.68 2.53 -14.50
N ARG A 112 -3.94 2.92 -14.27
CA ARG A 112 -4.99 2.08 -13.74
C ARG A 112 -6.19 2.11 -14.69
N LYS A 113 -6.49 0.95 -15.26
CA LYS A 113 -7.61 0.75 -16.21
C LYS A 113 -9.00 0.93 -15.55
N LYS A 114 -9.10 0.79 -14.23
CA LYS A 114 -10.39 0.78 -13.49
C LYS A 114 -10.99 2.18 -13.31
N ASP A 115 -10.16 3.21 -13.24
CA ASP A 115 -10.52 4.62 -13.05
C ASP A 115 -9.90 5.53 -14.14
N ASP A 116 -9.34 4.92 -15.19
CA ASP A 116 -8.64 5.57 -16.30
C ASP A 116 -7.63 6.65 -15.86
N LYS A 117 -6.89 6.36 -14.77
CA LYS A 117 -6.01 7.33 -14.13
C LYS A 117 -4.60 6.79 -13.93
N VAL A 118 -3.62 7.67 -14.13
CA VAL A 118 -2.23 7.45 -13.71
C VAL A 118 -2.10 7.89 -12.26
N ASN A 119 -1.86 6.93 -11.35
CA ASN A 119 -1.64 7.24 -9.95
C ASN A 119 -0.15 7.51 -9.69
N THR A 120 0.17 8.63 -9.05
CA THR A 120 1.53 8.96 -8.60
C THR A 120 1.94 8.12 -7.38
N PHE A 121 3.22 8.21 -6.98
CA PHE A 121 3.68 7.58 -5.75
C PHE A 121 2.97 8.15 -4.51
N GLU A 122 2.80 9.46 -4.39
CA GLU A 122 2.06 10.05 -3.26
C GLU A 122 0.60 9.59 -3.20
N GLU A 123 -0.09 9.46 -4.35
CA GLU A 123 -1.47 9.00 -4.39
C GLU A 123 -1.57 7.54 -3.92
N ARG A 124 -0.55 6.73 -4.23
CA ARG A 124 -0.44 5.37 -3.69
C ARG A 124 -0.28 5.39 -2.17
N VAL A 125 0.59 6.25 -1.63
CA VAL A 125 0.79 6.39 -0.18
C VAL A 125 -0.48 6.88 0.51
N GLN A 126 -1.21 7.82 -0.08
CA GLN A 126 -2.53 8.25 0.41
C GLN A 126 -3.52 7.08 0.46
N GLY A 127 -3.50 6.20 -0.54
CA GLY A 127 -4.26 4.95 -0.51
C GLY A 127 -3.91 4.11 0.73
N CYS A 128 -2.63 3.95 1.06
CA CYS A 128 -2.24 3.21 2.27
C CYS A 128 -2.84 3.82 3.55
N PHE A 129 -2.84 5.16 3.69
CA PHE A 129 -3.51 5.81 4.82
C PHE A 129 -5.01 5.52 4.88
N ASN A 130 -5.72 5.67 3.76
CA ASN A 130 -7.18 5.47 3.72
C ASN A 130 -7.60 4.03 4.02
N TYR A 131 -6.78 3.05 3.65
CA TYR A 131 -7.17 1.64 3.70
C TYR A 131 -6.41 0.85 4.76
N SER A 132 -5.09 0.77 4.63
CA SER A 132 -4.25 -0.01 5.56
C SER A 132 -4.20 0.63 6.94
N MET A 133 -4.21 1.96 7.03
CA MET A 133 -4.16 2.69 8.30
C MET A 133 -5.56 3.03 8.85
N ASN A 134 -6.63 2.55 8.20
CA ASN A 134 -8.02 2.91 8.48
C ASN A 134 -8.19 4.42 8.72
N GLY A 135 -7.56 5.23 7.88
CA GLY A 135 -7.26 6.61 8.20
C GLY A 135 -7.86 7.61 7.22
N LYS A 136 -7.41 8.86 7.36
CA LYS A 136 -7.59 9.89 6.35
C LYS A 136 -6.22 10.23 5.78
N ALA A 137 -6.08 10.17 4.47
CA ALA A 137 -4.85 10.56 3.81
C ALA A 137 -4.45 12.02 4.13
N PRO A 138 -3.16 12.30 4.36
CA PRO A 138 -2.64 13.66 4.31
C PRO A 138 -2.89 14.31 2.94
N ALA A 139 -2.94 15.64 2.91
CA ALA A 139 -3.09 16.39 1.67
C ALA A 139 -1.89 16.15 0.72
N ALA A 140 -2.13 16.21 -0.59
CA ALA A 140 -1.05 16.13 -1.58
C ALA A 140 0.00 17.22 -1.33
N GLY A 141 1.28 16.88 -1.50
CA GLY A 141 2.38 17.79 -1.17
C GLY A 141 2.54 18.16 0.31
N SER A 142 1.87 17.46 1.24
CA SER A 142 2.08 17.66 2.68
C SER A 142 3.51 17.22 3.11
N PRO A 143 4.06 17.80 4.19
CA PRO A 143 5.35 17.41 4.72
C PRO A 143 5.48 15.90 4.99
N GLU A 144 4.40 15.26 5.46
CA GLU A 144 4.37 13.83 5.72
C GLU A 144 4.52 13.00 4.44
N LEU A 145 3.83 13.35 3.36
CA LEU A 145 3.93 12.62 2.08
C LEU A 145 5.26 12.91 1.36
N ILE A 146 5.77 14.14 1.45
CA ILE A 146 7.09 14.49 0.92
C ILE A 146 8.16 13.67 1.63
N ALA A 147 8.13 13.61 2.97
CA ALA A 147 9.12 12.87 3.75
C ALA A 147 9.08 11.36 3.45
N LEU A 148 7.89 10.75 3.42
CA LEU A 148 7.72 9.34 3.05
C LEU A 148 8.23 9.05 1.62
N SER A 149 8.02 9.98 0.69
CA SER A 149 8.51 9.87 -0.69
C SER A 149 10.02 10.05 -0.77
N ALA A 150 10.59 10.99 -0.02
CA ALA A 150 12.04 11.18 0.11
C ALA A 150 12.73 9.92 0.63
N TYR A 151 12.17 9.27 1.64
CA TYR A 151 12.71 8.02 2.17
C TYR A 151 12.65 6.88 1.13
N ALA A 152 11.52 6.69 0.45
CA ALA A 152 11.40 5.68 -0.60
C ALA A 152 12.36 5.93 -1.78
N TYR A 153 12.48 7.19 -2.21
CA TYR A 153 13.43 7.65 -3.22
C TYR A 153 14.88 7.35 -2.82
N TRP A 154 15.27 7.75 -1.61
CA TRP A 154 16.63 7.55 -1.11
C TRP A 154 17.00 6.07 -1.01
N LEU A 155 16.08 5.22 -0.53
CA LEU A 155 16.29 3.77 -0.53
C LEU A 155 16.52 3.22 -1.94
N GLY A 156 15.68 3.63 -2.89
CA GLY A 156 15.77 3.19 -4.28
C GLY A 156 17.06 3.64 -4.96
N MET A 157 17.35 4.94 -4.90
CA MET A 157 18.52 5.51 -5.55
C MET A 157 19.83 5.06 -4.93
N SER A 158 19.93 4.99 -3.60
CA SER A 158 21.16 4.54 -2.94
C SER A 158 21.55 3.12 -3.36
N GLY A 159 20.56 2.22 -3.42
CA GLY A 159 20.80 0.86 -3.90
C GLY A 159 21.18 0.82 -5.38
N LEU A 160 20.54 1.61 -6.25
CA LEU A 160 20.88 1.65 -7.68
C LEU A 160 22.28 2.21 -7.92
N MET A 161 22.68 3.24 -7.17
CA MET A 161 24.01 3.82 -7.25
C MET A 161 25.07 2.81 -6.83
N ASP A 162 24.90 2.11 -5.71
CA ASP A 162 25.86 1.11 -5.26
C ASP A 162 25.95 -0.07 -6.23
N ALA A 163 24.82 -0.54 -6.78
CA ALA A 163 24.80 -1.59 -7.79
C ALA A 163 25.54 -1.20 -9.09
N ALA A 164 25.65 0.10 -9.37
CA ALA A 164 26.38 0.65 -10.51
C ALA A 164 27.79 1.15 -10.14
N ASN A 165 28.26 0.90 -8.91
CA ASN A 165 29.53 1.41 -8.37
C ASN A 165 29.66 2.95 -8.48
N LEU A 166 28.59 3.67 -8.16
CA LEU A 166 28.55 5.13 -8.15
C LEU A 166 28.69 5.66 -6.73
N ASP A 167 29.82 6.30 -6.47
CA ASP A 167 30.10 6.98 -5.21
C ASP A 167 29.34 8.31 -5.06
N GLY A 168 29.34 8.85 -3.84
CA GLY A 168 28.76 10.15 -3.53
C GLY A 168 27.31 10.10 -3.01
N PRO A 169 26.75 11.23 -2.56
CA PRO A 169 25.40 11.28 -2.02
C PRO A 169 24.36 11.03 -3.11
N VAL A 170 23.19 10.52 -2.69
CA VAL A 170 22.01 10.44 -3.57
C VAL A 170 21.66 11.85 -4.04
N PRO A 171 21.49 12.10 -5.36
CA PRO A 171 21.10 13.40 -5.87
C PRO A 171 19.82 13.92 -5.21
N GLU A 172 19.75 15.21 -4.93
CA GLU A 172 18.56 15.79 -4.31
C GLU A 172 17.49 16.09 -5.36
N LEU A 173 16.23 15.83 -5.01
CA LEU A 173 15.06 16.20 -5.81
C LEU A 173 14.25 17.29 -5.10
N SER A 174 13.55 18.12 -5.87
CA SER A 174 12.57 19.03 -5.31
C SER A 174 11.38 18.26 -4.73
N ASP A 175 10.65 18.88 -3.80
CA ASP A 175 9.48 18.26 -3.17
C ASP A 175 8.41 17.86 -4.20
N ALA A 176 8.24 18.67 -5.25
CA ALA A 176 7.32 18.37 -6.35
C ALA A 176 7.74 17.17 -7.19
N GLU A 177 9.05 16.89 -7.32
CA GLU A 177 9.55 15.72 -8.04
C GLU A 177 9.50 14.45 -7.18
N LEU A 178 9.78 14.57 -5.88
CA LEU A 178 9.78 13.45 -4.94
C LEU A 178 8.44 12.70 -4.90
N VAL A 179 7.33 13.44 -4.93
CA VAL A 179 5.99 12.84 -4.77
C VAL A 179 5.49 12.07 -6.00
N LYS A 180 6.10 12.28 -7.17
CA LYS A 180 5.62 11.67 -8.44
C LYS A 180 5.94 10.19 -8.54
N GLY A 181 7.13 9.78 -8.10
CA GLY A 181 7.73 8.47 -8.41
C GLY A 181 8.62 8.50 -9.66
N ALA A 182 9.25 7.38 -9.98
CA ALA A 182 10.31 7.26 -10.98
C ALA A 182 10.01 6.39 -12.22
N LYS A 183 8.79 5.89 -12.39
CA LYS A 183 8.34 5.17 -13.59
C LYS A 183 7.97 6.13 -14.72
N ARG A 184 8.93 6.89 -15.21
CA ARG A 184 8.76 7.89 -16.28
C ARG A 184 10.08 8.18 -16.97
N GLU A 185 10.01 8.54 -18.24
CA GLU A 185 11.20 8.83 -19.08
C GLU A 185 11.93 10.10 -18.64
N ASP A 186 11.20 11.09 -18.14
CA ASP A 186 11.73 12.38 -17.67
C ASP A 186 12.21 12.35 -16.21
N PHE A 187 12.35 11.17 -15.61
CA PHE A 187 12.85 11.05 -14.24
C PHE A 187 14.33 11.47 -14.17
N PRO A 188 14.70 12.48 -13.35
CA PRO A 188 16.07 12.95 -13.26
C PRO A 188 16.97 11.88 -12.63
N LEU A 189 17.75 11.22 -13.48
CA LEU A 189 18.62 10.11 -13.13
C LEU A 189 20.03 10.40 -13.66
N PRO A 190 21.10 10.10 -12.90
CA PRO A 190 22.46 10.21 -13.41
C PRO A 190 22.64 9.44 -14.74
N ASP A 191 23.35 10.03 -15.69
CA ASP A 191 23.53 9.47 -17.05
C ASP A 191 24.00 8.01 -17.05
N THR A 192 24.88 7.65 -16.13
CA THR A 192 25.38 6.27 -15.98
C THR A 192 24.23 5.29 -15.67
N LEU A 193 23.33 5.66 -14.76
CA LEU A 193 22.17 4.83 -14.40
C LEU A 193 21.11 4.83 -15.49
N ALA A 194 20.91 5.96 -16.16
CA ALA A 194 19.98 6.09 -17.29
C ALA A 194 20.37 5.19 -18.47
N LYS A 195 21.68 5.01 -18.72
CA LYS A 195 22.19 4.09 -19.74
C LYS A 195 22.17 2.63 -19.30
N ALA A 196 22.37 2.36 -18.01
CA ALA A 196 22.46 1.01 -17.46
C ALA A 196 21.10 0.31 -17.30
N THR A 197 20.02 1.08 -17.12
CA THR A 197 18.69 0.52 -16.84
C THR A 197 17.61 1.27 -17.60
N THR A 198 16.63 0.56 -18.16
CA THR A 198 15.42 1.16 -18.73
C THR A 198 14.40 1.50 -17.64
N VAL A 199 13.41 2.34 -17.97
CA VAL A 199 12.27 2.62 -17.07
C VAL A 199 11.57 1.33 -16.66
N ASP A 200 11.34 0.41 -17.59
CA ASP A 200 10.66 -0.86 -17.31
C ASP A 200 11.51 -1.81 -16.45
N GLN A 201 12.82 -1.86 -16.64
CA GLN A 201 13.71 -2.64 -15.77
C GLN A 201 13.69 -2.12 -14.33
N ARG A 202 13.76 -0.79 -14.14
CA ARG A 202 13.66 -0.17 -12.79
C ARG A 202 12.27 -0.37 -12.18
N ALA A 203 11.22 -0.31 -12.99
CA ALA A 203 9.86 -0.54 -12.50
C ALA A 203 9.61 -1.99 -12.05
N ASN A 204 10.38 -2.95 -12.56
CA ASN A 204 10.23 -4.37 -12.28
C ASN A 204 11.46 -4.94 -11.55
N LEU A 205 12.05 -4.16 -10.64
CA LEU A 205 13.19 -4.61 -9.86
C LEU A 205 12.89 -5.93 -9.11
N PRO A 206 13.84 -6.88 -9.13
CA PRO A 206 13.78 -8.10 -8.35
C PRO A 206 13.42 -7.84 -6.89
N GLY A 207 12.56 -8.66 -6.30
CA GLY A 207 12.21 -8.55 -4.88
C GLY A 207 11.12 -7.52 -4.56
N ARG A 208 10.52 -6.90 -5.57
CA ARG A 208 9.37 -6.01 -5.41
C ARG A 208 8.09 -6.78 -5.07
N GLY A 209 7.27 -6.22 -4.18
CA GLY A 209 5.98 -6.79 -3.82
C GLY A 209 6.10 -7.99 -2.89
N TYR A 210 5.06 -8.83 -2.86
CA TYR A 210 5.11 -10.16 -2.25
C TYR A 210 5.18 -11.19 -3.38
N PRO A 211 6.06 -12.20 -3.31
CA PRO A 211 6.16 -13.20 -4.36
C PRO A 211 4.87 -14.01 -4.46
N GLU A 212 4.43 -14.24 -5.68
CA GLU A 212 3.32 -15.16 -5.92
C GLU A 212 3.73 -16.58 -5.53
N ILE A 213 2.85 -17.26 -4.82
CA ILE A 213 3.00 -18.67 -4.46
C ILE A 213 2.03 -19.51 -5.29
N PRO A 214 2.34 -20.81 -5.53
CA PRO A 214 1.42 -21.70 -6.22
C PRO A 214 0.01 -21.67 -5.62
N LYS A 215 -1.01 -21.79 -6.49
CA LYS A 215 -2.39 -21.98 -6.04
C LYS A 215 -2.47 -23.21 -5.12
N PRO A 216 -3.34 -23.19 -4.11
CA PRO A 216 -3.46 -24.31 -3.20
C PRO A 216 -4.10 -25.50 -3.93
N GLU A 217 -3.71 -26.72 -3.55
CA GLU A 217 -4.27 -27.95 -4.13
C GLU A 217 -5.75 -28.12 -3.74
N LEU A 218 -6.09 -27.71 -2.51
CA LEU A 218 -7.45 -27.66 -2.00
C LEU A 218 -7.92 -26.21 -1.93
N ALA A 219 -9.22 -25.97 -2.14
CA ALA A 219 -9.83 -24.67 -1.87
C ALA A 219 -9.47 -24.22 -0.44
N PHE A 220 -8.99 -22.99 -0.29
CA PHE A 220 -8.55 -22.47 1.00
C PHE A 220 -9.69 -22.49 2.02
N SER A 221 -9.37 -22.83 3.27
CA SER A 221 -10.38 -23.07 4.31
C SER A 221 -10.04 -22.31 5.59
N PRO A 222 -10.94 -21.44 6.10
CA PRO A 222 -10.80 -20.83 7.41
C PRO A 222 -10.71 -21.86 8.54
N GLU A 223 -11.40 -22.99 8.43
CA GLU A 223 -11.37 -24.06 9.43
C GLU A 223 -9.98 -24.69 9.55
N ARG A 224 -9.36 -25.08 8.42
CA ARG A 224 -7.96 -25.56 8.43
C ARG A 224 -7.00 -24.45 8.82
N GLY A 225 -7.27 -23.23 8.38
CA GLY A 225 -6.48 -22.05 8.70
C GLY A 225 -6.42 -21.75 10.19
N LYS A 226 -7.52 -21.99 10.92
CA LYS A 226 -7.57 -21.85 12.39
C LYS A 226 -6.56 -22.76 13.09
N ALA A 227 -6.40 -24.00 12.61
CA ALA A 227 -5.42 -24.93 13.17
C ALA A 227 -3.99 -24.42 12.95
N VAL A 228 -3.68 -23.93 11.74
CA VAL A 228 -2.38 -23.30 11.42
C VAL A 228 -2.15 -22.07 12.28
N TYR A 229 -3.16 -21.22 12.44
CA TYR A 229 -3.10 -20.01 13.26
C TYR A 229 -2.79 -20.32 14.73
N THR A 230 -3.54 -21.28 15.31
CA THR A 230 -3.37 -21.71 16.70
C THR A 230 -1.96 -22.24 16.93
N ALA A 231 -1.43 -23.03 15.99
CA ALA A 231 -0.12 -23.66 16.12
C ALA A 231 1.05 -22.67 15.93
N HIS A 232 0.92 -21.67 15.07
CA HIS A 232 2.09 -20.90 14.58
C HIS A 232 1.96 -19.38 14.69
N CYS A 233 0.78 -18.83 14.96
CA CYS A 233 0.52 -17.38 14.89
C CYS A 233 0.00 -16.81 16.21
N GLN A 234 -0.88 -17.55 16.89
CA GLN A 234 -1.61 -17.10 18.08
C GLN A 234 -0.69 -16.61 19.20
N ALA A 235 0.46 -17.26 19.42
CA ALA A 235 1.39 -16.88 20.49
C ALA A 235 1.88 -15.43 20.37
N CYS A 236 1.94 -14.89 19.15
CA CYS A 236 2.38 -13.53 18.88
C CYS A 236 1.21 -12.57 18.60
N HIS A 237 0.21 -13.03 17.83
CA HIS A 237 -0.89 -12.16 17.39
C HIS A 237 -2.14 -12.24 18.29
N GLY A 238 -2.12 -13.07 19.33
CA GLY A 238 -3.22 -13.27 20.27
C GLY A 238 -4.26 -14.28 19.78
N ALA A 239 -5.07 -14.83 20.68
CA ALA A 239 -6.13 -15.78 20.34
C ALA A 239 -7.22 -15.16 19.45
N ASP A 240 -7.48 -13.86 19.64
CA ASP A 240 -8.48 -13.08 18.91
C ASP A 240 -7.82 -12.12 17.91
N GLY A 241 -6.57 -12.39 17.49
CA GLY A 241 -5.86 -11.59 16.49
C GLY A 241 -5.64 -10.13 16.87
N GLN A 242 -5.76 -9.80 18.16
CA GLN A 242 -5.71 -8.44 18.69
C GLN A 242 -4.29 -7.84 18.69
N GLY A 243 -3.27 -8.65 18.39
CA GLY A 243 -1.86 -8.26 18.45
C GLY A 243 -1.37 -8.01 19.87
N GLN A 244 -0.13 -7.55 19.97
CA GLN A 244 0.49 -7.18 21.24
C GLN A 244 1.17 -5.81 21.11
N ALA A 245 0.82 -4.93 22.02
CA ALA A 245 1.48 -3.65 22.20
C ALA A 245 2.63 -3.78 23.20
N ILE A 246 3.77 -3.19 22.88
CA ILE A 246 4.92 -3.01 23.77
C ILE A 246 5.15 -1.50 23.89
N ALA A 247 5.16 -0.98 25.11
CA ALA A 247 5.28 0.46 25.40
C ALA A 247 4.27 1.34 24.60
N GLY A 248 3.04 0.85 24.41
CA GLY A 248 2.00 1.58 23.67
C GLY A 248 2.14 1.52 22.13
N VAL A 249 3.13 0.81 21.60
CA VAL A 249 3.34 0.61 20.16
C VAL A 249 3.12 -0.87 19.82
N TYR A 250 2.27 -1.16 18.83
CA TYR A 250 2.05 -2.53 18.37
C TYR A 250 3.22 -3.03 17.54
N SER A 251 4.19 -3.64 18.23
CA SER A 251 5.29 -4.39 17.60
C SER A 251 4.78 -5.67 16.93
N LEU A 252 3.72 -6.28 17.50
CA LEU A 252 3.00 -7.40 16.90
C LEU A 252 1.60 -6.92 16.51
N PRO A 253 1.32 -6.72 15.21
CA PRO A 253 0.12 -6.01 14.76
C PRO A 253 -1.16 -6.82 15.00
N PRO A 254 -2.30 -6.14 15.23
CA PRO A 254 -3.62 -6.76 15.13
C PRO A 254 -3.91 -7.18 13.69
N LEU A 255 -4.39 -8.42 13.52
CA LEU A 255 -4.66 -9.02 12.21
C LEU A 255 -6.11 -8.86 11.76
N TRP A 256 -7.02 -8.69 12.71
CA TRP A 256 -8.43 -8.34 12.47
C TRP A 256 -8.98 -7.52 13.66
N GLY A 257 -10.30 -7.29 13.69
CA GLY A 257 -10.93 -6.45 14.71
C GLY A 257 -10.76 -4.95 14.45
N PRO A 258 -11.20 -4.09 15.37
CA PRO A 258 -11.32 -2.64 15.15
C PRO A 258 -9.98 -1.93 14.93
N LYS A 259 -8.89 -2.56 15.37
CA LYS A 259 -7.54 -2.00 15.41
C LYS A 259 -6.67 -2.40 14.21
N SER A 260 -7.21 -3.21 13.29
CA SER A 260 -6.50 -3.70 12.11
C SER A 260 -6.76 -2.85 10.86
N TYR A 261 -6.24 -3.30 9.71
CA TYR A 261 -6.52 -2.73 8.39
C TYR A 261 -8.00 -2.94 8.02
N ASN A 262 -8.56 -2.04 7.20
CA ASN A 262 -9.97 -2.07 6.82
C ASN A 262 -10.25 -2.97 5.61
N TRP A 263 -11.54 -3.17 5.29
CA TRP A 263 -12.00 -3.96 4.15
C TRP A 263 -11.62 -3.40 2.77
N GLY A 264 -11.07 -2.19 2.66
CA GLY A 264 -10.51 -1.69 1.40
C GLY A 264 -9.01 -1.94 1.22
N ALA A 265 -8.32 -2.48 2.23
CA ALA A 265 -6.87 -2.66 2.21
C ALA A 265 -6.44 -3.92 1.43
N GLY A 266 -5.43 -3.85 0.58
CA GLY A 266 -5.00 -5.01 -0.21
C GLY A 266 -4.69 -6.29 0.59
N MET A 267 -4.32 -6.17 1.86
CA MET A 267 -4.05 -7.28 2.79
C MET A 267 -5.30 -8.08 3.22
N HIS A 268 -6.53 -7.56 3.02
CA HIS A 268 -7.75 -8.32 3.29
C HIS A 268 -8.00 -9.44 2.28
N ARG A 269 -7.30 -9.44 1.14
CA ARG A 269 -7.44 -10.47 0.11
C ARG A 269 -6.61 -11.68 0.48
N VAL A 270 -7.20 -12.86 0.36
CA VAL A 270 -6.60 -14.15 0.72
C VAL A 270 -5.28 -14.36 -0.01
N ASN A 271 -5.23 -14.10 -1.32
CA ASN A 271 -3.99 -14.27 -2.09
C ASN A 271 -2.85 -13.35 -1.62
N THR A 272 -3.14 -12.07 -1.40
CA THR A 272 -2.13 -11.09 -0.98
C THR A 272 -1.59 -11.45 0.41
N ALA A 273 -2.47 -11.82 1.33
CA ALA A 273 -2.08 -12.27 2.66
C ALA A 273 -1.30 -13.60 2.61
N ALA A 274 -1.71 -14.57 1.79
CA ALA A 274 -1.01 -15.84 1.62
C ALA A 274 0.42 -15.64 1.10
N PHE A 275 0.62 -14.74 0.12
CA PHE A 275 1.94 -14.41 -0.42
C PHE A 275 2.84 -13.79 0.64
N PHE A 276 2.31 -12.82 1.38
CA PHE A 276 3.03 -12.21 2.49
C PHE A 276 3.40 -13.25 3.56
N ILE A 277 2.42 -14.05 4.00
CA ILE A 277 2.58 -15.04 5.07
C ILE A 277 3.60 -16.10 4.65
N TYR A 278 3.46 -16.69 3.46
CA TYR A 278 4.36 -17.73 2.98
C TYR A 278 5.81 -17.26 2.89
N GLU A 279 6.06 -15.99 2.58
CA GLU A 279 7.43 -15.47 2.42
C GLU A 279 7.99 -14.84 3.69
N ASN A 280 7.14 -14.33 4.60
CA ASN A 280 7.58 -13.47 5.70
C ASN A 280 7.18 -13.97 7.09
N MET A 281 6.25 -14.92 7.18
CA MET A 281 5.74 -15.45 8.44
C MET A 281 5.89 -16.99 8.54
N PRO A 282 5.94 -17.55 9.77
CA PRO A 282 6.17 -16.86 11.04
C PRO A 282 7.48 -16.05 11.05
N PHE A 283 7.56 -15.05 11.93
CA PHE A 283 8.71 -14.13 11.97
C PHE A 283 10.03 -14.89 12.08
N ALA A 284 11.06 -14.40 11.38
CA ALA A 284 12.37 -15.04 11.24
C ALA A 284 12.34 -16.46 10.64
N LYS A 285 11.22 -16.91 10.06
CA LYS A 285 11.08 -18.24 9.44
C LYS A 285 11.45 -19.38 10.36
N SER A 286 11.01 -19.28 11.63
CA SER A 286 11.15 -20.38 12.61
C SER A 286 10.59 -21.71 12.09
N ILE A 287 9.59 -21.66 11.22
CA ILE A 287 9.11 -22.74 10.38
C ILE A 287 8.74 -22.19 9.00
N GLN A 288 8.90 -22.98 7.95
CA GLN A 288 8.34 -22.68 6.64
C GLN A 288 6.99 -23.39 6.49
N LEU A 289 5.91 -22.60 6.38
CA LEU A 289 4.59 -23.14 6.05
C LEU A 289 4.58 -23.73 4.64
N THR A 290 3.76 -24.75 4.42
CA THR A 290 3.43 -25.19 3.06
C THR A 290 2.58 -24.13 2.35
N ASN A 291 2.50 -24.19 1.02
CA ASN A 291 1.62 -23.30 0.25
C ASN A 291 0.18 -23.41 0.76
N GLN A 292 -0.35 -24.63 0.91
CA GLN A 292 -1.71 -24.87 1.40
C GLN A 292 -1.94 -24.23 2.78
N GLN A 293 -1.00 -24.39 3.71
CA GLN A 293 -1.09 -23.79 5.05
C GLN A 293 -1.12 -22.26 4.99
N ALA A 294 -0.32 -21.64 4.11
CA ALA A 294 -0.30 -20.19 3.95
C ALA A 294 -1.63 -19.65 3.39
N TRP A 295 -2.22 -20.35 2.42
CA TRP A 295 -3.54 -20.02 1.88
C TRP A 295 -4.66 -20.20 2.91
N ASP A 296 -4.65 -21.32 3.64
CA ASP A 296 -5.66 -21.62 4.66
C ASP A 296 -5.61 -20.61 5.81
N VAL A 297 -4.42 -20.31 6.35
CA VAL A 297 -4.29 -19.33 7.45
C VAL A 297 -4.61 -17.91 7.00
N ALA A 298 -4.30 -17.54 5.74
CA ALA A 298 -4.74 -16.28 5.16
C ALA A 298 -6.27 -16.17 5.08
N ALA A 299 -6.94 -17.27 4.70
CA ALA A 299 -8.40 -17.35 4.69
C ALA A 299 -8.99 -17.21 6.10
N TYR A 300 -8.39 -17.86 7.10
CA TYR A 300 -8.80 -17.70 8.49
C TYR A 300 -8.64 -16.26 8.99
N ILE A 301 -7.48 -15.63 8.79
CA ILE A 301 -7.23 -14.24 9.20
C ILE A 301 -8.23 -13.27 8.54
N ASN A 302 -8.52 -13.46 7.25
CA ASN A 302 -9.35 -12.54 6.47
C ASN A 302 -10.85 -12.89 6.45
N SER A 303 -11.28 -13.91 7.20
CA SER A 303 -12.70 -14.23 7.44
C SER A 303 -13.23 -13.67 8.77
N HIS A 304 -12.53 -12.69 9.36
CA HIS A 304 -12.97 -11.96 10.55
C HIS A 304 -13.33 -10.51 10.22
N GLU A 305 -14.27 -9.94 10.97
CA GLU A 305 -14.65 -8.54 10.83
C GLU A 305 -13.49 -7.59 11.18
N ARG A 306 -13.48 -6.47 10.46
CA ARG A 306 -12.49 -5.39 10.53
C ARG A 306 -13.19 -4.07 10.22
N PRO A 307 -12.50 -2.91 10.25
CA PRO A 307 -13.15 -1.66 9.88
C PRO A 307 -13.72 -1.72 8.46
N GLN A 308 -14.85 -1.06 8.27
CA GLN A 308 -15.62 -1.06 7.03
C GLN A 308 -14.81 -0.56 5.82
N ASP A 309 -15.16 -0.97 4.60
CA ASP A 309 -14.59 -0.38 3.40
C ASP A 309 -15.02 1.11 3.33
N PRO A 310 -14.09 2.08 3.27
CA PRO A 310 -14.42 3.50 3.12
C PRO A 310 -15.27 3.81 1.87
N ARG A 311 -15.29 2.92 0.87
CA ARG A 311 -16.07 3.03 -0.36
C ARG A 311 -17.49 2.48 -0.21
N ASN A 312 -17.77 1.70 0.84
CA ASN A 312 -19.12 1.25 1.14
C ASN A 312 -20.01 2.45 1.52
N LYS A 313 -21.19 2.53 0.89
CA LYS A 313 -22.22 3.57 1.06
C LYS A 313 -23.44 3.08 1.83
N GLY A 314 -23.32 1.98 2.58
CA GLY A 314 -24.39 1.37 3.38
C GLY A 314 -25.00 0.10 2.75
N ASP A 315 -24.46 -0.37 1.63
CA ASP A 315 -24.88 -1.58 0.95
C ASP A 315 -23.67 -2.48 0.69
N VAL A 316 -23.57 -3.56 1.48
CA VAL A 316 -22.46 -4.53 1.40
C VAL A 316 -22.47 -5.26 0.05
N LYS A 317 -23.64 -5.60 -0.48
CA LYS A 317 -23.74 -6.34 -1.74
C LYS A 317 -23.29 -5.47 -2.91
N GLN A 318 -23.76 -4.22 -2.96
CA GLN A 318 -23.30 -3.27 -3.98
C GLN A 318 -21.79 -3.02 -3.88
N ALA A 319 -21.26 -2.86 -2.67
CA ALA A 319 -19.83 -2.67 -2.47
C ALA A 319 -19.04 -3.91 -2.91
N GLN A 320 -19.52 -5.12 -2.60
CA GLN A 320 -18.93 -6.38 -3.00
C GLN A 320 -18.82 -6.46 -4.53
N GLU A 321 -19.93 -6.28 -5.25
CA GLU A 321 -19.98 -6.34 -6.72
C GLU A 321 -19.04 -5.32 -7.39
N LYS A 322 -18.86 -4.14 -6.79
CA LYS A 322 -18.07 -3.05 -7.38
C LYS A 322 -16.57 -3.09 -7.03
N TYR A 323 -16.24 -3.51 -5.82
CA TYR A 323 -14.88 -3.33 -5.27
C TYR A 323 -14.18 -4.62 -4.85
N HIS A 324 -14.92 -5.71 -4.66
CA HIS A 324 -14.41 -6.98 -4.17
C HIS A 324 -14.46 -8.05 -5.25
N ASN A 325 -13.67 -9.10 -5.09
CA ASN A 325 -13.60 -10.21 -6.04
C ASN A 325 -13.47 -11.55 -5.32
N ASP A 326 -13.41 -12.64 -6.09
CA ASP A 326 -13.41 -14.02 -5.60
C ASP A 326 -12.21 -14.41 -4.70
N ASN A 327 -11.28 -13.49 -4.44
CA ASN A 327 -10.14 -13.71 -3.55
C ASN A 327 -10.31 -13.07 -2.16
N ASP A 328 -11.50 -12.62 -1.79
CA ASP A 328 -11.77 -12.08 -0.46
C ASP A 328 -13.13 -12.52 0.10
N TYR A 329 -13.32 -12.29 1.39
CA TYR A 329 -14.51 -12.72 2.13
C TYR A 329 -15.54 -11.60 2.34
N TYR A 330 -15.35 -10.41 1.78
CA TYR A 330 -16.29 -9.32 1.96
C TYR A 330 -17.62 -9.63 1.25
N GLY A 331 -18.74 -9.50 1.95
CA GLY A 331 -20.06 -9.90 1.46
C GLY A 331 -20.27 -11.41 1.35
N VAL A 332 -19.33 -12.23 1.84
CA VAL A 332 -19.45 -13.69 1.88
C VAL A 332 -19.98 -14.12 3.25
N GLU A 333 -20.86 -15.13 3.26
CA GLU A 333 -21.35 -15.72 4.50
C GLU A 333 -20.29 -16.67 5.10
N VAL A 334 -19.91 -16.40 6.34
CA VAL A 334 -19.01 -17.25 7.16
C VAL A 334 -19.68 -17.44 8.52
N ASP A 335 -19.82 -18.68 8.97
CA ASP A 335 -20.46 -19.04 10.24
C ASP A 335 -21.84 -18.39 10.45
N GLY A 336 -22.66 -18.36 9.39
CA GLY A 336 -24.02 -17.80 9.41
C GLY A 336 -24.08 -16.26 9.44
N LYS A 337 -22.95 -15.57 9.18
CA LYS A 337 -22.88 -14.11 9.14
C LYS A 337 -22.26 -13.64 7.84
N VAL A 338 -22.91 -12.68 7.19
CA VAL A 338 -22.35 -12.02 6.00
C VAL A 338 -21.29 -11.01 6.44
N LEU A 339 -20.03 -11.25 6.10
CA LEU A 339 -18.94 -10.35 6.46
C LEU A 339 -19.05 -9.02 5.74
N GLY A 340 -18.63 -7.94 6.40
CA GLY A 340 -18.85 -6.58 5.91
C GLY A 340 -20.14 -5.95 6.47
N THR A 341 -21.05 -6.73 7.06
CA THR A 341 -22.31 -6.20 7.63
C THR A 341 -22.17 -5.75 9.09
N ALA A 342 -21.26 -6.37 9.84
CA ALA A 342 -20.98 -6.06 11.25
C ALA A 342 -19.58 -5.43 11.44
N SER A 343 -19.10 -4.73 10.41
CA SER A 343 -17.78 -4.11 10.41
C SER A 343 -17.66 -2.94 11.38
N TYR A 344 -16.44 -2.73 11.85
CA TYR A 344 -16.12 -1.61 12.74
C TYR A 344 -16.13 -0.27 11.98
N PRO A 345 -16.29 0.87 12.68
CA PRO A 345 -16.27 2.18 12.02
C PRO A 345 -14.94 2.48 11.31
N VAL A 346 -15.02 3.14 10.15
CA VAL A 346 -13.87 3.82 9.54
C VAL A 346 -13.50 5.06 10.34
N PHE A 347 -12.25 5.49 10.24
CA PHE A 347 -11.80 6.76 10.81
C PHE A 347 -11.35 7.74 9.71
N PRO A 348 -11.68 9.04 9.83
CA PRO A 348 -12.67 9.58 10.77
C PRO A 348 -14.06 8.99 10.49
N LYS A 349 -14.91 8.94 11.52
CA LYS A 349 -16.30 8.52 11.32
C LYS A 349 -16.93 9.43 10.27
N LYS A 350 -17.59 8.85 9.26
CA LYS A 350 -18.40 9.62 8.31
C LYS A 350 -19.53 10.30 9.11
N SER A 351 -19.71 11.59 8.86
CA SER A 351 -20.77 12.42 9.45
C SER A 351 -22.16 11.96 9.03
#